data_AF-A0A959X4H9-F1
#
_entry.id   AF-A0A959X4H9-F1
#
_cell.length_a   1.000
_cell.length_b   1.000
_cell.length_c   1.000
_cell.angle_alpha   90.00
_cell.angle_beta   90.00
_cell.angle_gamma   90.00
#
_symmetry.space_group_name_H-M   'P 1'
#
loop_
_entity.id
_entity.type
_entity.pdbx_description
1 polymer ?
#
loop_
_entity_poly.entity_id
_entity_poly.type
_entity_poly.pdbx_seq_one_letter_code
_entity_poly.pdbx_strand_id
1 'polypeptide(L)'
;MRTWLIATTTAFAVGVGALFAASANAAPESEEPGAPVAGIAAPCAVTNPFPDDASTGEVVDQLADTFGFKLAGRGWTKQNRESIKIVWQTLDAVSCTDYLKDLQGKVRGTVGLNATSIRGYAWGDWSLTRSGYVSLDFTKFQKAIDSGDTGRLSRLVTHELAHTLNSDRYSEPKYWRDFKRLHQREGRFSKYAGRSVTETFADVVGYYVGRCALNNPYDTGKFDAYYEYARDYIFDGKEFGPAPGTKADCSAPAKAKKVKKAKKKAEPKPAAWLEGLGDE
;
A
#
# COMPACT_ATOMS: atom_id res chain seq x y z
N MET A 1 66.50 -36.12 -2.06
CA MET A 1 67.07 -37.30 -1.35
C MET A 1 67.44 -36.79 0.04
N ARG A 2 66.94 -37.24 1.20
CA ARG A 2 66.37 -38.52 1.64
C ARG A 2 65.33 -38.23 2.75
N THR A 3 64.27 -39.00 2.66
CA THR A 3 63.24 -39.37 3.62
C THR A 3 63.75 -39.63 5.03
N TRP A 4 63.00 -39.18 6.05
CA TRP A 4 62.78 -39.93 7.29
C TRP A 4 61.31 -39.77 7.71
N LEU A 5 60.69 -40.92 7.99
CA LEU A 5 59.28 -41.13 8.28
C LEU A 5 59.10 -41.47 9.76
N ILE A 6 58.04 -40.87 10.33
CA ILE A 6 57.09 -41.40 11.33
C ILE A 6 57.54 -41.61 12.79
N ALA A 7 56.88 -40.85 13.68
CA ALA A 7 56.20 -41.42 14.85
C ALA A 7 54.91 -40.63 15.12
N THR A 8 53.78 -41.30 14.88
CA THR A 8 52.40 -40.89 15.10
C THR A 8 51.99 -41.03 16.57
N THR A 9 51.29 -40.05 17.12
CA THR A 9 50.31 -40.25 18.20
C THR A 9 49.00 -39.56 17.86
N THR A 10 48.01 -40.41 17.62
CA THR A 10 46.62 -40.12 17.33
C THR A 10 45.91 -39.64 18.59
N ALA A 11 45.27 -38.48 18.54
CA ALA A 11 44.19 -38.15 19.47
C ALA A 11 42.91 -37.95 18.65
N PHE A 12 42.06 -38.97 18.66
CA PHE A 12 40.69 -38.89 18.17
C PHE A 12 39.89 -37.95 19.08
N ALA A 13 39.64 -36.73 18.63
CA ALA A 13 38.52 -35.95 19.12
C ALA A 13 37.30 -36.30 18.26
N VAL A 14 36.49 -37.26 18.72
CA VAL A 14 35.14 -37.49 18.20
C VAL A 14 34.28 -36.31 18.66
N GLY A 15 34.32 -35.23 17.89
CA GLY A 15 33.38 -34.12 18.00
C GLY A 15 32.08 -34.53 17.32
N VAL A 16 31.10 -34.95 18.13
CA VAL A 16 29.74 -35.22 17.70
C VAL A 16 29.23 -34.02 16.89
N GLY A 17 28.99 -34.26 15.60
CA GLY A 17 28.40 -33.28 14.70
C GLY A 17 26.99 -32.94 15.17
N ALA A 18 26.84 -31.80 15.84
CA ALA A 18 25.57 -31.11 15.88
C ALA A 18 25.38 -30.44 14.53
N LEU A 19 24.81 -31.17 13.57
CA LEU A 19 24.11 -30.58 12.43
C LEU A 19 22.95 -29.77 13.00
N PHE A 20 23.21 -28.54 13.43
CA PHE A 20 22.15 -27.55 13.50
C PHE A 20 21.74 -27.30 12.05
N ALA A 21 20.72 -28.04 11.61
CA ALA A 21 19.92 -27.64 10.47
C ALA A 21 19.43 -26.23 10.79
N ALA A 22 20.06 -25.23 10.19
CA ALA A 22 19.48 -23.92 10.10
C ALA A 22 18.17 -24.12 9.33
N SER A 23 17.06 -24.19 10.05
CA SER A 23 15.75 -23.98 9.47
C SER A 23 15.79 -22.56 8.94
N ALA A 24 16.15 -22.42 7.66
CA ALA A 24 15.80 -21.27 6.88
C ALA A 24 14.27 -21.25 6.93
N ASN A 25 13.71 -20.47 7.85
CA ASN A 25 12.34 -20.03 7.72
C ASN A 25 12.29 -19.35 6.36
N ALA A 26 11.69 -20.03 5.39
CA ALA A 26 11.34 -19.41 4.13
C ALA A 26 10.66 -18.09 4.49
N ALA A 27 11.19 -16.98 3.96
CA ALA A 27 10.49 -15.71 4.05
C ALA A 27 9.03 -15.96 3.61
N PRO A 28 8.03 -15.43 4.32
CA PRO A 28 6.64 -15.59 3.90
C PRO A 28 6.57 -15.23 2.41
N GLU A 29 5.96 -16.11 1.64
CA GLU A 29 5.78 -15.93 0.20
C GLU A 29 5.14 -14.55 0.01
N SER A 30 5.90 -13.62 -0.60
CA SER A 30 5.46 -12.26 -0.84
C SER A 30 4.14 -12.34 -1.60
N GLU A 31 3.03 -11.97 -0.96
CA GLU A 31 1.73 -11.89 -1.63
C GLU A 31 1.90 -11.08 -2.93
N GLU A 32 1.48 -11.66 -4.05
CA GLU A 32 1.55 -10.94 -5.33
C GLU A 32 0.75 -9.64 -5.20
N PRO A 33 1.34 -8.48 -5.56
CA PRO A 33 0.64 -7.21 -5.43
C PRO A 33 -0.59 -7.18 -6.36
N GLY A 34 -1.64 -6.50 -5.90
CA GLY A 34 -2.80 -6.21 -6.72
C GLY A 34 -2.45 -5.32 -7.92
N ALA A 35 -3.35 -5.26 -8.90
CA ALA A 35 -3.25 -4.30 -9.99
C ALA A 35 -3.23 -2.85 -9.46
N PRO A 36 -2.46 -1.92 -10.07
CA PRO A 36 -2.48 -0.51 -9.67
C PRO A 36 -3.90 0.07 -9.59
N VAL A 37 -4.20 0.74 -8.48
CA VAL A 37 -5.50 1.42 -8.23
C VAL A 37 -5.28 2.79 -7.63
N ALA A 38 -6.05 3.78 -8.06
CA ALA A 38 -6.05 5.14 -7.47
C ALA A 38 -4.64 5.74 -7.23
N GLY A 39 -3.66 5.43 -8.08
CA GLY A 39 -2.28 5.88 -7.93
C GLY A 39 -1.46 5.19 -6.82
N ILE A 40 -1.80 3.95 -6.48
CA ILE A 40 -1.01 3.02 -5.68
C ILE A 40 -0.47 1.96 -6.65
N ALA A 41 0.86 1.79 -6.70
CA ALA A 41 1.51 0.99 -7.74
C ALA A 41 1.50 -0.52 -7.44
N ALA A 42 1.66 -0.89 -6.16
CA ALA A 42 1.66 -2.28 -5.72
C ALA A 42 0.73 -2.46 -4.50
N PRO A 43 -0.59 -2.24 -4.65
CA PRO A 43 -1.54 -2.39 -3.54
C PRO A 43 -1.54 -3.83 -2.99
N CYS A 44 -2.16 -4.01 -1.82
CA CYS A 44 -2.63 -5.33 -1.40
C CYS A 44 -3.52 -5.95 -2.49
N ALA A 45 -3.61 -7.29 -2.50
CA ALA A 45 -4.58 -7.97 -3.34
C ALA A 45 -6.00 -7.47 -3.03
N VAL A 46 -6.83 -7.31 -4.06
CA VAL A 46 -8.20 -6.80 -3.88
C VAL A 46 -9.02 -7.82 -3.09
N THR A 47 -9.47 -7.42 -1.91
CA THR A 47 -10.33 -8.25 -1.05
C THR A 47 -11.78 -7.78 -1.06
N ASN A 48 -11.98 -6.47 -1.21
CA ASN A 48 -13.29 -5.85 -1.24
C ASN A 48 -13.40 -5.06 -2.57
N PRO A 49 -13.80 -5.70 -3.68
CA PRO A 49 -13.95 -5.00 -4.95
C PRO A 49 -15.00 -3.89 -4.80
N PHE A 50 -14.76 -2.74 -5.43
CA PHE A 50 -15.72 -1.65 -5.40
C PHE A 50 -17.05 -2.10 -6.06
N PRO A 51 -18.21 -1.92 -5.39
CA PRO A 51 -19.49 -2.41 -5.91
C PRO A 51 -20.04 -1.47 -7.00
N ASP A 52 -19.50 -1.61 -8.21
CA ASP A 52 -19.80 -0.73 -9.35
C ASP A 52 -21.31 -0.67 -9.70
N ASP A 53 -22.06 -1.75 -9.48
CA ASP A 53 -23.49 -1.85 -9.80
C ASP A 53 -24.43 -1.39 -8.67
N ALA A 54 -23.93 -1.17 -7.45
CA ALA A 54 -24.74 -0.76 -6.30
C ALA A 54 -25.11 0.74 -6.35
N SER A 55 -26.25 1.13 -5.77
CA SER A 55 -26.59 2.55 -5.60
C SER A 55 -25.57 3.26 -4.70
N THR A 56 -25.46 4.59 -4.79
CA THR A 56 -24.49 5.31 -3.94
C THR A 56 -24.81 5.20 -2.45
N GLY A 57 -26.09 5.07 -2.06
CA GLY A 57 -26.46 4.80 -0.68
C GLY A 57 -25.88 3.47 -0.19
N GLU A 58 -26.09 2.40 -0.96
CA GLU A 58 -25.56 1.06 -0.65
C GLU A 58 -24.03 1.04 -0.61
N VAL A 59 -23.35 1.74 -1.54
CA VAL A 59 -21.88 1.86 -1.52
C VAL A 59 -21.40 2.50 -0.22
N VAL A 60 -22.08 3.55 0.25
CA VAL A 60 -21.71 4.29 1.46
C VAL A 60 -21.91 3.41 2.70
N ASP A 61 -23.03 2.69 2.77
CA ASP A 61 -23.30 1.75 3.86
C ASP A 61 -22.26 0.61 3.87
N GLN A 62 -21.99 0.01 2.72
CA GLN A 62 -20.96 -1.04 2.61
C GLN A 62 -19.56 -0.53 2.95
N LEU A 63 -19.22 0.73 2.62
CA LEU A 63 -17.92 1.31 2.97
C LEU A 63 -17.77 1.41 4.50
N ALA A 64 -18.83 1.85 5.19
CA ALA A 64 -18.85 1.93 6.64
C ALA A 64 -18.67 0.55 7.28
N ASP A 65 -19.41 -0.44 6.80
CA ASP A 65 -19.42 -1.81 7.33
C ASP A 65 -18.09 -2.55 7.05
N THR A 66 -17.58 -2.42 5.83
CA THR A 66 -16.37 -3.15 5.39
C THR A 66 -15.13 -2.66 6.12
N PHE A 67 -14.96 -1.35 6.26
CA PHE A 67 -13.74 -0.76 6.79
C PHE A 67 -13.90 -0.23 8.23
N GLY A 68 -15.09 -0.33 8.81
CA GLY A 68 -15.36 0.04 10.20
C GLY A 68 -15.27 1.54 10.47
N PHE A 69 -15.68 2.40 9.54
CA PHE A 69 -15.68 3.86 9.72
C PHE A 69 -17.08 4.43 9.91
N LYS A 70 -17.22 5.43 10.78
CA LYS A 70 -18.45 6.25 10.85
C LYS A 70 -18.44 7.29 9.75
N LEU A 71 -19.45 7.30 8.89
CA LEU A 71 -19.52 8.26 7.79
C LEU A 71 -20.35 9.49 8.16
N ALA A 72 -19.87 10.68 7.80
CA ALA A 72 -20.54 11.96 8.05
C ALA A 72 -20.34 12.94 6.89
N GLY A 73 -21.13 14.01 6.88
CA GLY A 73 -21.01 15.07 5.87
C GLY A 73 -21.91 14.84 4.65
N ARG A 74 -22.07 15.90 3.85
CA ARG A 74 -23.01 15.92 2.70
C ARG A 74 -22.36 15.49 1.38
N GLY A 75 -21.10 15.09 1.40
CA GLY A 75 -20.34 14.70 0.21
C GLY A 75 -20.61 13.27 -0.26
N TRP A 76 -21.28 12.43 0.52
CA TRP A 76 -21.62 11.04 0.17
C TRP A 76 -22.78 10.96 -0.83
N THR A 77 -22.58 11.46 -2.04
CA THR A 77 -23.63 11.63 -3.06
C THR A 77 -23.24 10.99 -4.39
N LYS A 78 -24.24 10.77 -5.26
CA LYS A 78 -24.05 10.19 -6.59
C LYS A 78 -23.04 10.99 -7.43
N GLN A 79 -23.03 12.31 -7.29
CA GLN A 79 -22.11 13.21 -7.99
C GLN A 79 -20.64 12.96 -7.61
N ASN A 80 -20.39 12.51 -6.37
CA ASN A 80 -19.04 12.26 -5.86
C ASN A 80 -18.67 10.77 -5.91
N ARG A 81 -19.37 9.95 -6.72
CA ARG A 81 -19.15 8.48 -6.74
C ARG A 81 -17.71 8.10 -7.05
N GLU A 82 -17.02 8.83 -7.91
CA GLU A 82 -15.61 8.56 -8.22
C GLU A 82 -14.69 8.89 -7.03
N SER A 83 -14.94 9.98 -6.31
CA SER A 83 -14.22 10.29 -5.06
C SER A 83 -14.45 9.20 -4.00
N ILE A 84 -15.67 8.68 -3.89
CA ILE A 84 -15.99 7.55 -2.99
C ILE A 84 -15.23 6.30 -3.41
N LYS A 85 -15.16 6.00 -4.72
CA LYS A 85 -14.40 4.88 -5.27
C LYS A 85 -12.92 4.97 -4.94
N ILE A 86 -12.32 6.16 -5.03
CA ILE A 86 -10.92 6.39 -4.67
C ILE A 86 -10.68 6.13 -3.19
N VAL A 87 -11.57 6.62 -2.30
CA VAL A 87 -11.47 6.32 -0.86
C VAL A 87 -11.55 4.82 -0.62
N TRP A 88 -12.56 4.15 -1.17
CA TRP A 88 -12.72 2.70 -1.04
C TRP A 88 -11.47 1.94 -1.48
N GLN A 89 -10.98 2.22 -2.70
CA GLN A 89 -9.80 1.55 -3.26
C GLN A 89 -8.54 1.83 -2.45
N THR A 90 -8.40 3.03 -1.88
CA THR A 90 -7.27 3.37 -1.02
C THR A 90 -7.30 2.57 0.29
N LEU A 91 -8.49 2.38 0.88
CA LEU A 91 -8.65 1.57 2.09
C LEU A 91 -8.40 0.08 1.83
N ASP A 92 -8.96 -0.48 0.75
CA ASP A 92 -8.72 -1.88 0.37
C ASP A 92 -7.25 -2.13 -0.02
N ALA A 93 -6.61 -1.15 -0.65
CA ALA A 93 -5.22 -1.27 -1.08
C ALA A 93 -4.21 -1.45 0.06
N VAL A 94 -4.59 -1.17 1.31
CA VAL A 94 -3.74 -1.34 2.51
C VAL A 94 -4.27 -2.41 3.47
N SER A 95 -5.34 -3.11 3.10
CA SER A 95 -6.10 -4.02 3.99
C SER A 95 -5.34 -5.29 4.41
N CYS A 96 -4.31 -5.69 3.65
CA CYS A 96 -3.38 -6.77 4.02
C CYS A 96 -2.40 -6.40 5.15
N THR A 97 -2.45 -5.15 5.65
CA THR A 97 -1.62 -4.66 6.76
C THR A 97 -2.49 -4.34 7.97
N ASP A 98 -1.89 -4.27 9.17
CA ASP A 98 -2.59 -3.85 10.39
C ASP A 98 -2.90 -2.34 10.43
N TYR A 99 -2.50 -1.54 9.42
CA TYR A 99 -2.59 -0.07 9.43
C TYR A 99 -3.97 0.49 9.82
N LEU A 100 -5.05 0.00 9.22
CA LEU A 100 -6.42 0.48 9.51
C LEU A 100 -6.89 0.08 10.91
N LYS A 101 -6.51 -1.12 11.35
CA LYS A 101 -6.84 -1.63 12.69
C LYS A 101 -6.06 -0.87 13.76
N ASP A 102 -4.79 -0.61 13.54
CA ASP A 102 -3.92 0.12 14.45
C ASP A 102 -4.42 1.54 14.68
N LEU A 103 -4.72 2.28 13.60
CA LEU A 103 -5.24 3.65 13.73
C LEU A 103 -6.61 3.69 14.43
N GLN A 104 -7.46 2.69 14.20
CA GLN A 104 -8.75 2.59 14.90
C GLN A 104 -8.55 2.27 16.38
N GLY A 105 -7.56 1.45 16.72
CA GLY A 105 -7.17 1.16 18.11
C GLY A 105 -6.60 2.36 18.87
N LYS A 106 -6.10 3.40 18.19
CA LYS A 106 -5.55 4.61 18.83
C LYS A 106 -6.61 5.58 19.37
N VAL A 107 -7.82 5.52 18.85
CA VAL A 107 -8.90 6.42 19.27
C VAL A 107 -9.89 5.69 20.18
N ARG A 108 -10.38 6.38 21.21
CA ARG A 108 -11.47 5.86 22.04
C ARG A 108 -12.77 5.92 21.25
N GLY A 109 -13.08 4.86 20.50
CA GLY A 109 -14.27 4.74 19.65
C GLY A 109 -13.92 4.56 18.17
N THR A 110 -14.90 4.74 17.30
CA THR A 110 -14.71 4.59 15.85
C THR A 110 -14.18 5.87 15.22
N VAL A 111 -13.10 5.78 14.44
CA VAL A 111 -12.64 6.86 13.55
C VAL A 111 -13.73 7.15 12.53
N GLY A 112 -14.03 8.42 12.29
CA GLY A 112 -15.00 8.80 11.27
C GLY A 112 -14.34 9.26 9.97
N LEU A 113 -15.06 9.13 8.84
CA LEU A 113 -14.76 9.79 7.57
C LEU A 113 -15.85 10.82 7.28
N ASN A 114 -15.45 12.07 7.05
CA ASN A 114 -16.35 13.19 6.86
C ASN A 114 -16.18 13.79 5.45
N ALA A 115 -17.12 13.53 4.54
CA ALA A 115 -17.08 14.12 3.21
C ALA A 115 -17.76 15.50 3.23
N THR A 116 -16.98 16.58 3.23
CA THR A 116 -17.48 17.96 3.35
C THR A 116 -16.56 18.96 2.67
N SER A 117 -17.07 20.13 2.31
CA SER A 117 -16.21 21.22 1.85
C SER A 117 -15.37 21.77 3.00
N ILE A 118 -14.08 21.94 2.75
CA ILE A 118 -13.10 22.48 3.71
C ILE A 118 -12.70 23.88 3.23
N ARG A 119 -12.73 24.87 4.13
CA ARG A 119 -12.33 26.25 3.78
C ARG A 119 -10.83 26.34 3.53
N GLY A 120 -10.42 27.25 2.64
CA GLY A 120 -9.01 27.51 2.36
C GLY A 120 -8.36 26.46 1.44
N TYR A 121 -7.05 26.28 1.59
CA TYR A 121 -6.24 25.48 0.66
C TYR A 121 -6.21 23.98 0.97
N ALA A 122 -6.60 23.55 2.18
CA ALA A 122 -6.55 22.15 2.61
C ALA A 122 -7.58 21.28 1.87
N TRP A 123 -7.20 20.05 1.53
CA TRP A 123 -8.08 19.09 0.82
C TRP A 123 -8.56 17.97 1.74
N GLY A 124 -7.89 17.80 2.87
CA GLY A 124 -8.32 16.98 3.98
C GLY A 124 -7.84 17.59 5.29
N ASP A 125 -8.36 17.07 6.39
CA ASP A 125 -7.85 17.33 7.73
C ASP A 125 -8.24 16.20 8.68
N TRP A 126 -7.45 16.00 9.75
CA TRP A 126 -7.86 15.19 10.89
C TRP A 126 -8.35 16.08 12.04
N SER A 127 -9.60 15.87 12.45
CA SER A 127 -10.20 16.44 13.67
C SER A 127 -10.35 17.97 13.71
N LEU A 128 -10.04 18.71 12.65
CA LEU A 128 -10.17 20.18 12.60
C LEU A 128 -11.57 20.60 12.17
N THR A 129 -12.08 20.00 11.09
CA THR A 129 -13.42 20.28 10.58
C THR A 129 -14.48 19.57 11.40
N ARG A 130 -14.18 18.36 11.88
CA ARG A 130 -15.07 17.58 12.77
C ARG A 130 -14.25 16.70 13.70
N SER A 131 -14.41 16.89 15.00
CA SER A 131 -13.65 16.14 16.01
C SER A 131 -13.80 14.63 15.86
N GLY A 132 -12.68 13.91 15.79
CA GLY A 132 -12.64 12.45 15.62
C GLY A 132 -12.90 11.95 14.19
N TYR A 133 -12.87 12.83 13.19
CA TYR A 133 -13.08 12.47 11.78
C TYR A 133 -11.89 12.92 10.92
N VAL A 134 -11.52 12.07 9.97
CA VAL A 134 -10.79 12.48 8.78
C VAL A 134 -11.79 13.14 7.85
N SER A 135 -11.62 14.43 7.60
CA SER A 135 -12.45 15.18 6.66
C SER A 135 -11.79 15.19 5.28
N LEU A 136 -12.59 14.98 4.23
CA LEU A 136 -12.14 14.95 2.84
C LEU A 136 -13.02 15.87 2.00
N ASP A 137 -12.39 16.79 1.26
CA ASP A 137 -13.09 17.73 0.38
C ASP A 137 -13.30 17.15 -1.02
N PHE A 138 -14.42 16.45 -1.21
CA PHE A 138 -14.73 15.82 -2.49
C PHE A 138 -14.92 16.82 -3.64
N THR A 139 -15.29 18.06 -3.36
CA THR A 139 -15.34 19.12 -4.39
C THR A 139 -13.94 19.43 -4.91
N LYS A 140 -12.92 19.39 -4.04
CA LYS A 140 -11.53 19.55 -4.46
C LYS A 140 -10.99 18.27 -5.10
N PHE A 141 -11.36 17.09 -4.61
CA PHE A 141 -10.98 15.81 -5.24
C PHE A 141 -11.29 15.79 -6.73
N GLN A 142 -12.46 16.31 -7.12
CA GLN A 142 -12.85 16.38 -8.53
C GLN A 142 -11.77 17.07 -9.40
N LYS A 143 -11.10 18.10 -8.90
CA LYS A 143 -10.02 18.78 -9.63
C LYS A 143 -8.81 17.87 -9.90
N ALA A 144 -8.48 16.98 -8.96
CA ALA A 144 -7.40 16.01 -9.16
C ALA A 144 -7.83 14.86 -10.08
N ILE A 145 -9.09 14.43 -9.98
CA ILE A 145 -9.68 13.44 -10.90
C ILE A 145 -9.65 13.98 -12.34
N ASP A 146 -10.11 15.22 -12.54
CA ASP A 146 -10.15 15.86 -13.86
C ASP A 146 -8.76 16.06 -14.48
N SER A 147 -7.71 16.16 -13.65
CA SER A 147 -6.31 16.28 -14.09
C SER A 147 -5.56 14.95 -14.12
N GLY A 148 -6.21 13.83 -13.80
CA GLY A 148 -5.60 12.50 -13.78
C GLY A 148 -4.61 12.25 -12.64
N ASP A 149 -4.53 13.14 -11.64
CA ASP A 149 -3.65 13.03 -10.48
C ASP A 149 -4.32 12.26 -9.34
N THR A 150 -4.72 11.02 -9.60
CA THR A 150 -5.38 10.17 -8.59
C THR A 150 -4.41 9.73 -7.50
N GLY A 151 -3.11 9.64 -7.80
CA GLY A 151 -2.07 9.37 -6.80
C GLY A 151 -2.00 10.43 -5.69
N ARG A 152 -2.26 11.70 -6.01
CA ARG A 152 -2.42 12.73 -4.98
C ARG A 152 -3.57 12.42 -4.02
N LEU A 153 -4.65 11.81 -4.49
CA LEU A 153 -5.83 11.53 -3.69
C LEU A 153 -5.64 10.34 -2.75
N SER A 154 -5.07 9.23 -3.22
CA SER A 154 -4.70 8.12 -2.33
C SER A 154 -3.66 8.57 -1.30
N ARG A 155 -2.61 9.29 -1.72
CA ARG A 155 -1.64 9.92 -0.81
C ARG A 155 -2.32 10.81 0.22
N LEU A 156 -3.30 11.61 -0.17
CA LEU A 156 -4.04 12.49 0.75
C LEU A 156 -4.88 11.69 1.75
N VAL A 157 -5.65 10.70 1.30
CA VAL A 157 -6.47 9.86 2.19
C VAL A 157 -5.58 9.16 3.22
N THR A 158 -4.49 8.54 2.79
CA THR A 158 -3.53 7.89 3.69
C THR A 158 -2.82 8.89 4.62
N HIS A 159 -2.47 10.09 4.12
CA HIS A 159 -1.87 11.14 4.94
C HIS A 159 -2.80 11.55 6.09
N GLU A 160 -4.08 11.81 5.82
CA GLU A 160 -5.01 12.21 6.89
C GLU A 160 -5.26 11.08 7.90
N LEU A 161 -5.33 9.83 7.44
CA LEU A 161 -5.42 8.66 8.32
C LEU A 161 -4.15 8.47 9.18
N ALA A 162 -2.97 8.86 8.68
CA ALA A 162 -1.75 8.82 9.46
C ALA A 162 -1.77 9.83 10.63
N HIS A 163 -2.48 10.95 10.52
CA HIS A 163 -2.72 11.83 11.68
C HIS A 163 -3.57 11.15 12.76
N THR A 164 -4.50 10.26 12.38
CA THR A 164 -5.23 9.41 13.31
C THR A 164 -4.32 8.39 13.98
N LEU A 165 -3.47 7.71 13.22
CA LEU A 165 -2.48 6.77 13.78
C LEU A 165 -1.54 7.45 14.79
N ASN A 166 -1.23 8.73 14.54
CA ASN A 166 -0.43 9.60 15.39
C ASN A 166 -1.19 10.25 16.56
N SER A 167 -2.48 9.95 16.77
CA SER A 167 -3.30 10.67 17.76
C SER A 167 -2.84 10.47 19.21
N ASP A 168 -2.17 9.34 19.50
CA ASP A 168 -1.64 9.01 20.82
C ASP A 168 -0.25 9.63 21.12
N ARG A 169 0.30 10.45 20.20
CA ARG A 169 1.66 11.02 20.27
C ARG A 169 2.03 11.70 21.59
N TYR A 170 1.05 12.26 22.29
CA TYR A 170 1.24 12.96 23.57
C TYR A 170 1.63 12.00 24.70
N SER A 171 1.30 10.71 24.57
CA SER A 171 1.77 9.66 25.49
C SER A 171 3.21 9.21 25.21
N GLU A 172 3.86 9.81 24.20
CA GLU A 172 5.23 9.50 23.77
C GLU A 172 5.48 8.02 23.51
N PRO A 173 4.64 7.33 22.71
CA PRO A 173 4.82 5.92 22.41
C PRO A 173 6.12 5.67 21.63
N LYS A 174 6.65 4.44 21.68
CA LYS A 174 7.96 4.10 21.09
C LYS A 174 8.06 4.51 19.62
N TYR A 175 7.07 4.16 18.79
CA TYR A 175 7.08 4.50 17.36
C TYR A 175 7.23 6.01 17.13
N TRP A 176 6.54 6.84 17.94
CA TRP A 176 6.59 8.29 17.83
C TRP A 176 7.92 8.87 18.30
N ARG A 177 8.49 8.37 19.41
CA ARG A 177 9.83 8.78 19.86
C ARG A 177 10.89 8.46 18.80
N ASP A 178 10.77 7.29 18.17
CA ASP A 178 11.68 6.85 17.13
C ASP A 178 11.56 7.74 15.90
N PHE A 179 10.33 8.08 15.48
CA PHE A 179 10.09 9.00 14.38
C PHE A 179 10.62 10.41 14.65
N LYS A 180 10.48 10.94 15.87
CA LYS A 180 11.06 12.25 16.23
C LYS A 180 12.59 12.26 16.07
N ARG A 181 13.27 11.19 16.49
CA ARG A 181 14.73 11.06 16.31
C ARG A 181 15.11 10.93 14.84
N LEU A 182 14.34 10.17 14.07
CA LEU A 182 14.50 10.08 12.62
C LEU A 182 14.36 11.45 11.96
N HIS A 183 13.31 12.21 12.30
CA HIS A 183 13.09 13.54 11.75
C HIS A 183 14.16 14.56 12.11
N GLN A 184 14.73 14.48 13.32
CA GLN A 184 15.87 15.30 13.70
C GLN A 184 17.12 15.03 12.84
N ARG A 185 17.30 13.80 12.37
CA ARG A 185 18.44 13.39 11.53
C ARG A 185 18.22 13.69 10.05
N GLU A 186 17.07 13.29 9.50
CA GLU A 186 16.78 13.38 8.06
C GLU A 186 16.24 14.77 7.66
N GLY A 187 15.64 15.49 8.60
CA GLY A 187 15.09 16.83 8.39
C GLY A 187 13.82 16.82 7.52
N ARG A 188 13.76 17.76 6.57
CA ARG A 188 12.53 18.03 5.79
C ARG A 188 12.34 16.99 4.70
N PHE A 189 11.20 16.31 4.73
CA PHE A 189 10.80 15.33 3.72
C PHE A 189 10.11 15.95 2.49
N SER A 190 9.17 16.88 2.71
CA SER A 190 8.40 17.49 1.62
C SER A 190 8.27 19.01 1.76
N LYS A 191 7.87 19.69 0.68
CA LYS A 191 7.56 21.12 0.75
C LYS A 191 6.38 21.39 1.68
N TYR A 192 5.35 20.56 1.63
CA TYR A 192 4.11 20.71 2.40
C TYR A 192 4.35 20.59 3.90
N ALA A 193 5.01 19.52 4.34
CA ALA A 193 5.28 19.29 5.76
C ALA A 193 6.17 20.36 6.41
N GLY A 194 7.03 21.02 5.62
CA GLY A 194 7.91 22.07 6.12
C GLY A 194 8.83 21.57 7.23
N ARG A 195 8.66 22.08 8.44
CA ARG A 195 9.38 21.65 9.65
C ARG A 195 8.47 20.96 10.69
N SER A 196 7.21 20.71 10.34
CA SER A 196 6.27 20.06 11.26
C SER A 196 6.55 18.56 11.30
N VAL A 197 6.80 18.03 12.50
CA VAL A 197 7.07 16.60 12.68
C VAL A 197 5.82 15.76 12.38
N THR A 198 4.64 16.24 12.76
CA THR A 198 3.38 15.51 12.53
C THR A 198 3.00 15.49 11.06
N GLU A 199 3.20 16.60 10.35
CA GLU A 199 2.99 16.64 8.89
C GLU A 199 4.03 15.80 8.16
N THR A 200 5.28 15.79 8.65
CA THR A 200 6.34 14.95 8.06
C THR A 200 6.01 13.48 8.25
N PHE A 201 5.48 13.08 9.41
CA PHE A 201 4.98 11.72 9.65
C PHE A 201 3.88 11.35 8.67
N ALA A 202 2.86 12.19 8.55
CA ALA A 202 1.74 11.93 7.66
C ALA A 202 2.17 11.91 6.18
N ASP A 203 3.13 12.76 5.77
CA ASP A 203 3.68 12.73 4.42
C ASP A 203 4.50 11.48 4.13
N VAL A 204 5.36 11.06 5.07
CA VAL A 204 6.14 9.83 4.96
C VAL A 204 5.21 8.65 4.71
N VAL A 205 4.17 8.50 5.53
CA VAL A 205 3.17 7.42 5.38
C VAL A 205 2.34 7.57 4.10
N GLY A 206 1.86 8.79 3.80
CA GLY A 206 1.02 9.05 2.63
C GLY A 206 1.73 8.83 1.29
N TYR A 207 2.97 9.30 1.15
CA TYR A 207 3.77 9.07 -0.07
C TYR A 207 4.32 7.65 -0.17
N TYR A 208 4.41 6.93 0.95
CA TYR A 208 4.82 5.53 0.95
C TYR A 208 3.75 4.65 0.30
N VAL A 209 2.46 4.91 0.56
CA VAL A 209 1.34 4.21 -0.09
C VAL A 209 1.04 4.80 -1.48
N GLY A 210 0.83 6.11 -1.56
CA GLY A 210 0.50 6.82 -2.81
C GLY A 210 1.72 7.02 -3.71
N ARG A 211 2.37 5.93 -4.12
CA ARG A 211 3.64 5.96 -4.86
C ARG A 211 3.53 6.69 -6.21
N CYS A 212 2.33 6.81 -6.77
CA CYS A 212 2.08 7.52 -8.02
C CYS A 212 1.73 9.00 -7.85
N ALA A 213 1.71 9.52 -6.63
CA ALA A 213 1.53 10.96 -6.41
C ALA A 213 2.65 11.74 -7.10
N LEU A 214 2.30 12.87 -7.73
CA LEU A 214 3.29 13.72 -8.39
C LEU A 214 4.35 14.21 -7.40
N ASN A 215 5.60 14.27 -7.86
CA ASN A 215 6.76 14.71 -7.08
C ASN A 215 6.96 13.91 -5.77
N ASN A 216 6.72 12.60 -5.80
CA ASN A 216 6.95 11.74 -4.66
C ASN A 216 8.42 11.85 -4.20
N PRO A 217 8.71 12.28 -2.96
CA PRO A 217 10.08 12.47 -2.49
C PRO A 217 10.93 11.19 -2.56
N TYR A 218 10.33 10.01 -2.43
CA TYR A 218 11.04 8.74 -2.50
C TYR A 218 11.65 8.46 -3.86
N ASP A 219 11.13 9.06 -4.94
CA ASP A 219 11.66 8.88 -6.30
C ASP A 219 13.09 9.44 -6.46
N THR A 220 13.55 10.26 -5.50
CA THR A 220 14.90 10.83 -5.50
C THR A 220 15.97 9.90 -4.91
N GLY A 221 15.58 8.87 -4.15
CA GLY A 221 16.52 8.03 -3.39
C GLY A 221 17.18 8.72 -2.20
N LYS A 222 16.75 9.95 -1.85
CA LYS A 222 17.33 10.70 -0.72
C LYS A 222 16.80 10.26 0.64
N PHE A 223 15.61 9.68 0.68
CA PHE A 223 14.82 9.52 1.90
C PHE A 223 14.65 8.06 2.33
N ASP A 224 15.70 7.25 2.19
CA ASP A 224 15.70 5.81 2.48
C ASP A 224 15.34 5.52 3.94
N ALA A 225 15.87 6.28 4.90
CA ALA A 225 15.55 6.05 6.31
C ALA A 225 14.07 6.33 6.65
N TYR A 226 13.43 7.27 5.95
CA TYR A 226 11.99 7.49 6.06
C TYR A 226 11.18 6.38 5.39
N TYR A 227 11.69 5.85 4.29
CA TYR A 227 11.08 4.73 3.58
C TYR A 227 11.09 3.48 4.43
N GLU A 228 12.26 3.09 4.95
CA GLU A 228 12.44 1.95 5.85
C GLU A 228 11.56 2.08 7.09
N TYR A 229 11.47 3.28 7.66
CA TYR A 229 10.58 3.51 8.80
C TYR A 229 9.12 3.21 8.46
N ALA A 230 8.62 3.72 7.33
CA ALA A 230 7.24 3.47 6.92
C ALA A 230 7.00 1.97 6.64
N ARG A 231 7.92 1.34 5.90
CA ARG A 231 7.87 -0.09 5.59
C ARG A 231 7.79 -0.93 6.86
N ASP A 232 8.75 -0.77 7.77
CA ASP A 232 8.96 -1.72 8.87
C ASP A 232 8.07 -1.43 10.08
N TYR A 233 7.76 -0.16 10.35
CA TYR A 233 7.00 0.21 11.55
C TYR A 233 5.53 0.51 11.33
N ILE A 234 5.12 0.83 10.10
CA ILE A 234 3.74 1.22 9.79
C ILE A 234 3.03 0.13 8.97
N PHE A 235 3.75 -0.54 8.08
CA PHE A 235 3.16 -1.47 7.12
C PHE A 235 3.75 -2.90 7.19
N ASP A 236 4.50 -3.23 8.24
CA ASP A 236 5.03 -4.56 8.53
C ASP A 236 5.73 -5.24 7.33
N GLY A 237 6.59 -4.50 6.65
CA GLY A 237 7.34 -5.01 5.48
C GLY A 237 6.61 -4.88 4.14
N LYS A 238 5.32 -4.51 4.11
CA LYS A 238 4.57 -4.38 2.86
C LYS A 238 5.10 -3.25 1.99
N GLU A 239 5.46 -3.60 0.77
CA GLU A 239 5.86 -2.67 -0.29
C GLU A 239 4.67 -2.23 -1.16
N PHE A 240 4.51 -0.92 -1.37
CA PHE A 240 3.45 -0.33 -2.22
C PHE A 240 3.96 0.25 -3.54
N GLY A 241 5.26 0.11 -3.81
CA GLY A 241 5.90 0.48 -5.06
C GLY A 241 7.37 0.11 -5.05
N PRO A 242 8.16 0.59 -6.02
CA PRO A 242 9.57 0.26 -6.08
C PRO A 242 10.35 0.98 -4.98
N ALA A 243 11.55 0.45 -4.73
CA ALA A 243 12.53 1.02 -3.83
C ALA A 243 12.82 2.50 -4.13
N PRO A 244 13.30 3.27 -3.14
CA PRO A 244 13.68 4.67 -3.33
C PRO A 244 14.65 4.85 -4.52
N GLY A 245 14.52 5.99 -5.20
CA GLY A 245 15.30 6.31 -6.41
C GLY A 245 14.73 5.72 -7.70
N THR A 246 13.69 4.88 -7.60
CA THR A 246 12.97 4.35 -8.75
C THR A 246 11.55 4.92 -8.80
N LYS A 247 11.16 5.43 -9.97
CA LYS A 247 9.80 5.93 -10.19
C LYS A 247 8.84 4.75 -10.38
N ALA A 248 7.70 4.79 -9.71
CA ALA A 248 6.66 3.78 -9.85
C ALA A 248 6.04 3.78 -11.25
N ASP A 249 5.74 2.59 -11.78
CA ASP A 249 4.84 2.45 -12.93
C ASP A 249 3.40 2.51 -12.44
N CYS A 250 2.70 3.53 -12.89
CA CYS A 250 1.35 3.88 -12.46
C CYS A 250 0.32 3.68 -13.57
N SER A 251 0.75 3.04 -14.66
CA SER A 251 -0.13 2.59 -15.72
C SER A 251 -1.09 1.55 -15.14
N ALA A 252 -2.40 1.77 -15.29
CA ALA A 252 -3.36 0.69 -15.05
C ALA A 252 -2.95 -0.52 -15.91
N PRO A 253 -3.08 -1.77 -15.43
CA PRO A 253 -2.82 -2.92 -16.27
C PRO A 253 -3.68 -2.77 -17.53
N ALA A 254 -3.05 -2.86 -18.71
CA ALA A 254 -3.79 -2.87 -19.97
C ALA A 254 -4.91 -3.90 -19.81
N LYS A 255 -6.19 -3.44 -19.88
CA LYS A 255 -7.38 -4.26 -19.61
C LYS A 255 -7.09 -5.67 -20.10
N ALA A 256 -6.95 -6.62 -19.17
CA ALA A 256 -6.68 -8.00 -19.53
C ALA A 256 -7.66 -8.35 -20.64
N LYS A 257 -7.15 -8.56 -21.86
CA LYS A 257 -7.98 -8.98 -22.99
C LYS A 257 -8.74 -10.16 -22.43
N LYS A 258 -10.08 -10.07 -22.36
CA LYS A 258 -10.95 -11.14 -21.87
C LYS A 258 -10.35 -12.43 -22.39
N VAL A 259 -9.76 -13.23 -21.50
CA VAL A 259 -9.25 -14.54 -21.89
C VAL A 259 -10.51 -15.25 -22.35
N LYS A 260 -10.68 -15.35 -23.68
CA LYS A 260 -11.71 -16.19 -24.25
C LYS A 260 -11.45 -17.54 -23.60
N LYS A 261 -12.38 -17.98 -22.74
CA LYS A 261 -12.35 -19.34 -22.18
C LYS A 261 -11.91 -20.25 -23.31
N ALA A 262 -10.75 -20.89 -23.15
CA ALA A 262 -10.24 -21.80 -24.13
C ALA A 262 -11.36 -22.79 -24.42
N LYS A 263 -11.91 -22.76 -25.64
CA LYS A 263 -12.76 -23.85 -26.12
C LYS A 263 -11.91 -25.11 -25.92
N LYS A 264 -12.46 -26.07 -25.17
CA LYS A 264 -11.96 -27.45 -25.07
C LYS A 264 -11.41 -27.84 -26.44
N LYS A 265 -10.09 -28.07 -26.54
CA LYS A 265 -9.47 -28.58 -27.77
C LYS A 265 -10.18 -29.90 -28.09
N ALA A 266 -10.80 -29.95 -29.27
CA ALA A 266 -11.17 -31.21 -29.89
C ALA A 266 -9.87 -32.00 -30.15
N GLU A 267 -9.93 -33.31 -29.95
CA GLU A 267 -8.83 -34.24 -30.18
C GLU A 267 -8.24 -34.09 -31.59
N PRO A 268 -6.92 -34.23 -31.76
CA PRO A 268 -6.30 -34.13 -33.07
C PRO A 268 -6.64 -35.37 -33.91
N LYS A 269 -7.31 -35.17 -35.05
CA LYS A 269 -7.38 -36.19 -36.10
C LYS A 269 -5.99 -36.34 -36.76
N PRO A 270 -5.54 -37.56 -37.08
CA PRO A 270 -4.26 -37.80 -37.73
C PRO A 270 -4.24 -37.27 -39.18
N ALA A 271 -3.03 -36.91 -39.62
CA ALA A 271 -2.73 -36.12 -40.82
C ALA A 271 -3.09 -36.80 -42.15
N ALA A 272 -3.64 -36.01 -43.09
CA ALA A 272 -4.05 -36.41 -44.43
C ALA A 272 -2.90 -36.31 -45.45
N TRP A 273 -1.89 -37.17 -45.31
CA TRP A 273 -0.88 -37.44 -46.35
C TRP A 273 -0.57 -38.95 -46.49
N LEU A 274 -1.59 -39.78 -46.27
CA LEU A 274 -1.71 -41.04 -46.98
C LEU A 274 -2.89 -40.91 -47.95
N GLU A 275 -2.53 -40.87 -49.24
CA GLU A 275 -3.30 -41.37 -50.39
C GLU A 275 -4.48 -40.50 -50.89
N GLY A 276 -4.68 -40.29 -52.19
CA GLY A 276 -4.07 -40.89 -53.40
C GLY A 276 -3.46 -39.81 -54.32
N LEU A 277 -2.55 -40.09 -55.26
CA LEU A 277 -2.40 -41.26 -56.14
C LEU A 277 -3.72 -41.81 -56.63
N GLY A 278 -4.12 -41.36 -57.82
CA GLY A 278 -5.18 -41.96 -58.61
C GLY A 278 -5.91 -40.90 -59.40
N ASP A 279 -5.38 -40.59 -60.58
CA ASP A 279 -6.13 -39.99 -61.68
C ASP A 279 -7.41 -40.80 -61.96
N GLU A 280 -8.54 -40.10 -62.08
CA GLU A 280 -9.70 -40.26 -62.99
C GLU A 280 -10.97 -39.63 -62.40
#